data_AF-C8YQD2-F1
#
_entry.id   AF-C8YQD2-F1
#
_cell.length_a   1.000
_cell.length_b   1.000
_cell.length_c   1.000
_cell.angle_alpha   90.00
_cell.angle_beta   90.00
_cell.angle_gamma   90.00
#
_symmetry.space_group_name_H-M   'P 1'
#
loop_
_entity.id
_entity.type
_entity.pdbx_description
1 polymer ?
#
loop_
_entity_poly.entity_id
_entity_poly.type
_entity_poly.pdbx_seq_one_letter_code
_entity_poly.pdbx_strand_id
1 'polypeptide(L)'
;KATNGFGSINVNYSLTVIDDSNPGRPVGTTPVGGTKPRFTQPQKMRRKIIQRPMGSSVRLKCSASGQPKPEIIWSKDGRPLTDEDLGGAKKGQRWTLKLRNLRPRDSGRYTCKVFNRIGSINATYKVDVTARMTTKPQLTGVHPVNTTVEFGTTASFQCRVRSGVKPHIQWLKRVEEHELHKHPNTTIDVGGVKFIVLPTGEVWSRPDGSYLNKLMISKAKEEDSGMYICLGANTMGYSFKAAFLTVKPDPDKI
;
A
#
# COMPACT_ATOMS: atom_id res chain seq x y z
N LYS A 1 5.53 -37.22 -27.19
CA LYS A 1 4.69 -37.80 -26.11
C LYS A 1 5.42 -37.63 -24.79
N ALA A 2 4.81 -37.00 -23.79
CA ALA A 2 5.35 -36.90 -22.43
C ALA A 2 4.38 -37.55 -21.46
N THR A 3 4.86 -38.40 -20.56
CA THR A 3 4.03 -39.15 -19.62
C THR A 3 4.64 -39.08 -18.22
N ASN A 4 3.82 -38.84 -17.20
CA ASN A 4 4.19 -39.01 -15.81
C ASN A 4 3.15 -39.88 -15.08
N GLY A 5 3.35 -40.13 -13.78
CA GLY A 5 2.49 -41.00 -12.96
C GLY A 5 1.02 -40.55 -12.83
N PHE A 6 0.62 -39.43 -13.45
CA PHE A 6 -0.74 -38.90 -13.44
C PHE A 6 -1.35 -38.76 -14.85
N GLY A 7 -0.64 -39.15 -15.92
CA GLY A 7 -1.19 -39.17 -17.28
C GLY A 7 -0.18 -38.90 -18.39
N SER A 8 -0.61 -39.10 -19.64
CA SER A 8 0.20 -38.87 -20.85
C SER A 8 -0.37 -37.75 -21.72
N ILE A 9 0.48 -36.86 -22.21
CA ILE A 9 0.15 -35.88 -23.25
C ILE A 9 0.89 -36.22 -24.56
N ASN A 10 0.13 -36.25 -25.65
CA ASN A 10 0.66 -36.35 -27.00
C ASN A 10 0.68 -34.96 -27.63
N VAL A 11 1.84 -34.60 -28.18
CA VAL A 11 2.00 -33.42 -29.03
C VAL A 11 2.46 -33.95 -30.38
N ASN A 12 1.64 -33.72 -31.41
CA ASN A 12 1.99 -34.02 -32.79
C ASN A 12 2.56 -32.74 -33.42
N TYR A 13 3.72 -32.84 -34.06
CA TYR A 13 4.29 -31.78 -34.88
C TYR A 13 4.46 -32.30 -36.31
N SER A 14 4.23 -31.43 -37.30
CA SER A 14 4.53 -31.68 -38.70
C SER A 14 5.61 -30.72 -39.15
N LEU A 15 6.74 -31.23 -39.63
CA LEU A 15 7.79 -30.45 -40.28
C LEU A 15 7.52 -30.46 -41.78
N THR A 16 7.46 -29.27 -42.39
CA THR A 16 7.40 -29.14 -43.85
C THR A 16 8.71 -28.54 -44.33
N VAL A 17 9.45 -29.29 -45.15
CA VAL A 17 10.64 -28.81 -45.85
C VAL A 17 10.17 -28.23 -47.18
N ILE A 18 10.52 -26.98 -47.47
CA ILE A 18 10.23 -26.32 -48.75
C ILE A 18 11.54 -26.32 -49.54
N ASP A 19 11.57 -27.04 -50.65
CA ASP A 19 12.65 -27.03 -51.63
C ASP A 19 12.22 -26.14 -52.80
N ASP A 20 12.99 -25.08 -53.08
CA ASP A 20 12.66 -24.01 -54.02
C ASP A 20 12.90 -24.37 -55.50
N SER A 21 13.17 -25.65 -55.81
CA SER A 21 13.72 -26.05 -57.11
C SER A 21 12.79 -26.84 -58.05
N ASN A 22 11.50 -27.06 -57.74
CA ASN A 22 10.62 -27.81 -58.67
C ASN A 22 9.12 -27.40 -58.67
N PRO A 23 8.56 -26.85 -59.77
CA PRO A 23 7.14 -26.50 -59.88
C PRO A 23 6.33 -27.70 -60.40
N GLY A 24 5.91 -28.61 -59.50
CA GLY A 24 5.27 -29.87 -59.92
C GLY A 24 4.35 -30.58 -58.93
N ARG A 25 3.50 -29.85 -58.16
CA ARG A 25 2.42 -30.33 -57.22
C ARG A 25 2.88 -31.25 -56.05
N PRO A 26 2.18 -31.35 -54.89
CA PRO A 26 0.82 -30.90 -54.53
C PRO A 26 0.69 -30.27 -53.12
N VAL A 27 -0.55 -30.21 -52.61
CA VAL A 27 -1.02 -30.02 -51.23
C VAL A 27 -1.33 -28.58 -50.83
N GLY A 28 -2.63 -28.33 -50.72
CA GLY A 28 -3.16 -27.07 -50.20
C GLY A 28 -2.75 -26.86 -48.76
N THR A 29 -1.86 -25.90 -48.54
CA THR A 29 -1.87 -25.10 -47.32
C THR A 29 -1.62 -23.67 -47.73
N THR A 30 -2.69 -22.88 -47.75
CA THR A 30 -2.56 -21.43 -47.65
C THR A 30 -1.62 -21.12 -46.47
N PRO A 31 -0.67 -20.18 -46.57
CA PRO A 31 0.01 -19.68 -45.41
C PRO A 31 -1.06 -19.03 -44.55
N VAL A 32 -1.54 -19.72 -43.52
CA VAL A 32 -2.61 -19.21 -42.65
C VAL A 32 -2.02 -18.06 -41.85
N GLY A 33 -2.11 -16.86 -42.44
CA GLY A 33 -1.72 -15.60 -41.84
C GLY A 33 -2.29 -15.50 -40.42
N GLY A 34 -1.48 -14.97 -39.52
CA GLY A 34 -1.81 -14.86 -38.12
C GLY A 34 -1.14 -13.65 -37.50
N THR A 35 -1.71 -13.19 -36.39
CA THR A 35 -1.19 -12.05 -35.63
C THR A 35 -0.78 -12.51 -34.24
N LYS A 36 0.42 -12.11 -33.82
CA LYS A 36 0.91 -12.30 -32.44
C LYS A 36 -0.04 -11.60 -31.46
N PRO A 37 -0.23 -12.11 -30.24
CA PRO A 37 -1.11 -11.46 -29.28
C PRO A 37 -0.66 -10.03 -28.96
N ARG A 38 -1.62 -9.13 -28.78
CA ARG A 38 -1.42 -7.74 -28.36
C ARG A 38 -2.44 -7.36 -27.29
N PHE A 39 -2.02 -6.62 -26.27
CA PHE A 39 -2.96 -6.08 -25.27
C PHE A 39 -3.93 -5.07 -25.90
N THR A 40 -5.23 -5.28 -25.72
CA THR A 40 -6.28 -4.40 -26.27
C THR A 40 -6.62 -3.24 -25.36
N GLN A 41 -6.26 -3.32 -24.07
CA GLN A 41 -6.55 -2.28 -23.08
C GLN A 41 -5.35 -1.96 -22.17
N PRO A 42 -4.16 -1.62 -22.72
CA PRO A 42 -2.94 -1.37 -21.94
C PRO A 42 -3.11 -0.24 -20.91
N GLN A 43 -3.96 0.76 -21.18
CA GLN A 43 -4.30 1.84 -20.25
C GLN A 43 -4.87 1.32 -18.92
N LYS A 44 -5.68 0.26 -18.96
CA LYS A 44 -6.25 -0.40 -17.75
C LYS A 44 -5.23 -1.28 -17.03
N MET A 45 -4.02 -1.39 -17.56
CA MET A 45 -2.91 -2.21 -17.06
C MET A 45 -1.70 -1.35 -16.63
N ARG A 46 -1.81 0.00 -16.67
CA ARG A 46 -0.72 0.94 -16.30
C ARG A 46 -0.30 0.80 -14.84
N ARG A 47 -1.27 0.66 -13.93
CA ARG A 47 -1.00 0.50 -12.50
C ARG A 47 -0.51 -0.93 -12.22
N LYS A 48 0.81 -1.10 -12.13
CA LYS A 48 1.45 -2.39 -11.82
C LYS A 48 1.46 -2.72 -10.34
N ILE A 49 1.50 -1.72 -9.46
CA ILE A 49 1.46 -1.91 -8.00
C ILE A 49 0.07 -1.58 -7.49
N ILE A 50 -0.59 -2.57 -6.88
CA ILE A 50 -1.96 -2.47 -6.38
C ILE A 50 -1.96 -2.80 -4.89
N GLN A 51 -2.18 -1.78 -4.08
CA GLN A 51 -2.35 -1.90 -2.64
C GLN A 51 -3.83 -1.92 -2.29
N ARG A 52 -4.25 -2.89 -1.48
CA ARG A 52 -5.65 -3.07 -1.08
C ARG A 52 -5.76 -3.56 0.36
N PRO A 53 -6.73 -3.08 1.15
CA PRO A 53 -6.93 -3.57 2.51
C PRO A 53 -7.49 -4.99 2.53
N MET A 54 -7.20 -5.73 3.59
CA MET A 54 -7.79 -7.03 3.90
C MET A 54 -9.32 -6.97 3.85
N GLY A 55 -9.96 -8.03 3.35
CA GLY A 55 -11.40 -8.13 3.16
C GLY A 55 -11.93 -7.43 1.90
N SER A 56 -11.12 -6.60 1.23
CA SER A 56 -11.53 -5.95 -0.03
C SER A 56 -11.39 -6.89 -1.24
N SER A 57 -11.63 -6.38 -2.45
CA SER A 57 -11.52 -7.14 -3.71
C SER A 57 -10.70 -6.37 -4.75
N VAL A 58 -10.01 -7.09 -5.63
CA VAL A 58 -9.25 -6.52 -6.76
C VAL A 58 -9.52 -7.26 -8.06
N ARG A 59 -9.46 -6.54 -9.18
CA ARG A 59 -9.59 -7.08 -10.53
C ARG A 59 -8.34 -6.76 -11.35
N LEU A 60 -7.60 -7.78 -11.75
CA LEU A 60 -6.42 -7.65 -12.60
C LEU A 60 -6.82 -7.97 -14.04
N LYS A 61 -6.69 -7.01 -14.96
CA LYS A 61 -7.12 -7.15 -16.36
C LYS A 61 -5.95 -7.47 -17.27
N CYS A 62 -6.14 -8.30 -18.27
CA CYS A 62 -5.09 -8.68 -19.21
C CYS A 62 -5.65 -8.92 -20.62
N SER A 63 -6.70 -8.18 -21.00
CA SER A 63 -7.37 -8.34 -22.30
C SER A 63 -6.39 -8.19 -23.45
N ALA A 64 -6.41 -9.17 -24.36
CA ALA A 64 -5.60 -9.18 -25.56
C ALA A 64 -6.37 -9.74 -26.76
N SER A 65 -5.87 -9.50 -27.95
CA SER A 65 -6.36 -10.04 -29.22
C SER A 65 -5.19 -10.58 -30.03
N GLY A 66 -5.49 -11.48 -30.97
CA GLY A 66 -4.51 -12.12 -31.86
C GLY A 66 -5.20 -13.18 -32.72
N GLN A 67 -4.54 -13.64 -33.76
CA GLN A 67 -5.04 -14.67 -34.68
C GLN A 67 -3.99 -15.77 -34.86
N PRO A 68 -4.29 -17.05 -34.56
CA PRO A 68 -5.52 -17.56 -33.93
C PRO A 68 -5.81 -16.95 -32.55
N LYS A 69 -7.06 -17.06 -32.09
CA LYS A 69 -7.51 -16.48 -30.81
C LYS A 69 -6.58 -16.94 -29.67
N PRO A 70 -5.94 -16.01 -28.94
CA PRO A 70 -4.98 -16.39 -27.92
C PRO A 70 -5.62 -16.94 -26.65
N GLU A 71 -4.87 -17.81 -25.99
CA GLU A 71 -5.15 -18.32 -24.65
C GLU A 71 -4.45 -17.48 -23.59
N ILE A 72 -4.93 -17.58 -22.34
CA ILE A 72 -4.37 -16.87 -21.18
C ILE A 72 -4.14 -17.84 -20.02
N ILE A 73 -2.97 -17.73 -19.40
CA ILE A 73 -2.60 -18.40 -18.14
C ILE A 73 -2.28 -17.33 -17.10
N TRP A 74 -2.84 -17.48 -15.90
CA TRP A 74 -2.45 -16.68 -14.74
C TRP A 74 -1.50 -17.48 -13.86
N SER A 75 -0.52 -16.79 -13.28
CA SER A 75 0.38 -17.35 -12.27
C SER A 75 0.52 -16.36 -11.12
N LYS A 76 0.77 -16.88 -9.93
CA LYS A 76 1.11 -16.12 -8.73
C LYS A 76 2.48 -16.59 -8.25
N ASP A 77 3.42 -15.65 -8.15
CA ASP A 77 4.79 -15.91 -7.70
C ASP A 77 5.45 -17.06 -8.48
N GLY A 78 5.20 -17.10 -9.79
CA GLY A 78 5.71 -18.13 -10.70
C GLY A 78 4.88 -19.42 -10.75
N ARG A 79 4.00 -19.68 -9.78
CA ARG A 79 3.12 -20.85 -9.76
C ARG A 79 1.86 -20.60 -10.59
N PRO A 80 1.54 -21.43 -11.61
CA PRO A 80 0.27 -21.35 -12.34
C PRO A 80 -0.92 -21.48 -11.39
N LEU A 81 -1.92 -20.60 -11.56
CA LEU A 81 -3.18 -20.68 -10.83
C LEU A 81 -4.08 -21.76 -11.45
N THR A 82 -4.75 -22.52 -10.60
CA THR A 82 -5.72 -23.55 -10.98
C THR A 82 -7.10 -22.96 -11.24
N ASP A 83 -8.01 -23.73 -11.84
CA ASP A 83 -9.39 -23.27 -12.05
C ASP A 83 -10.11 -23.00 -10.72
N GLU A 84 -9.75 -23.72 -9.65
CA GLU A 84 -10.22 -23.49 -8.27
C GLU A 84 -9.74 -22.13 -7.73
N ASP A 85 -8.47 -21.79 -7.91
CA ASP A 85 -7.91 -20.47 -7.56
C ASP A 85 -8.62 -19.32 -8.31
N LEU A 86 -9.16 -19.63 -9.50
CA LEU A 86 -9.91 -18.71 -10.35
C LEU A 86 -11.42 -18.71 -10.05
N GLY A 87 -11.88 -19.42 -9.01
CA GLY A 87 -13.28 -19.53 -8.63
C GLY A 87 -14.12 -20.42 -9.56
N GLY A 88 -13.57 -21.57 -9.96
CA GLY A 88 -14.23 -22.63 -10.74
C GLY A 88 -14.44 -22.32 -12.22
N ALA A 89 -13.76 -21.31 -12.77
CA ALA A 89 -13.89 -20.94 -14.17
C ALA A 89 -12.92 -21.75 -15.04
N LYS A 90 -13.44 -22.41 -16.09
CA LYS A 90 -12.64 -23.19 -17.05
C LYS A 90 -11.47 -22.37 -17.64
N LYS A 91 -10.30 -23.01 -17.81
CA LYS A 91 -9.15 -22.51 -18.59
C LYS A 91 -9.61 -21.84 -19.90
N GLY A 92 -9.10 -20.63 -20.18
CA GLY A 92 -9.21 -20.00 -21.50
C GLY A 92 -10.20 -18.84 -21.69
N GLN A 93 -10.94 -18.38 -20.68
CA GLN A 93 -11.92 -17.28 -20.87
C GLN A 93 -11.85 -16.08 -19.90
N ARG A 94 -10.88 -16.03 -18.99
CA ARG A 94 -10.76 -14.90 -18.05
C ARG A 94 -9.58 -13.99 -18.36
N TRP A 95 -9.83 -13.04 -19.25
CA TRP A 95 -9.06 -11.80 -19.40
C TRP A 95 -8.98 -10.96 -18.10
N THR A 96 -9.69 -11.35 -17.03
CA THR A 96 -9.67 -10.66 -15.74
C THR A 96 -9.60 -11.67 -14.60
N LEU A 97 -8.55 -11.58 -13.79
CA LEU A 97 -8.44 -12.27 -12.50
C LEU A 97 -9.16 -11.44 -11.43
N LYS A 98 -10.11 -12.04 -10.72
CA LYS A 98 -10.85 -11.39 -9.63
C LYS A 98 -10.46 -12.05 -8.30
N LEU A 99 -9.80 -11.30 -7.43
CA LEU A 99 -9.53 -11.73 -6.06
C LEU A 99 -10.57 -11.06 -5.15
N ARG A 100 -11.28 -11.85 -4.34
CA ARG A 100 -12.32 -11.38 -3.41
C ARG A 100 -11.92 -11.71 -1.97
N ASN A 101 -12.42 -10.92 -1.03
CA ASN A 101 -12.16 -11.11 0.40
C ASN A 101 -10.65 -11.30 0.68
N LEU A 102 -9.84 -10.34 0.22
CA LEU A 102 -8.38 -10.41 0.23
C LEU A 102 -7.83 -10.72 1.63
N ARG A 103 -6.89 -11.64 1.70
CA ARG A 103 -6.14 -12.05 2.90
C ARG A 103 -4.65 -11.68 2.75
N PRO A 104 -3.87 -11.58 3.83
CA PRO A 104 -2.43 -11.30 3.73
C PRO A 104 -1.68 -12.26 2.80
N ARG A 105 -2.09 -13.54 2.77
CA ARG A 105 -1.55 -14.55 1.86
C ARG A 105 -1.82 -14.28 0.39
N ASP A 106 -2.75 -13.40 0.03
CA ASP A 106 -3.07 -13.07 -1.37
C ASP A 106 -2.11 -12.01 -1.94
N SER A 107 -1.24 -11.41 -1.12
CA SER A 107 -0.11 -10.62 -1.59
C SER A 107 0.80 -11.46 -2.48
N GLY A 108 1.38 -10.85 -3.51
CA GLY A 108 2.27 -11.53 -4.46
C GLY A 108 2.31 -10.90 -5.84
N ARG A 109 3.11 -11.50 -6.72
CA ARG A 109 3.26 -11.12 -8.13
C ARG A 109 2.34 -11.97 -9.00
N TYR A 110 1.31 -11.36 -9.56
CA TYR A 110 0.36 -12.00 -10.45
C TYR A 110 0.73 -11.71 -11.90
N THR A 111 1.09 -12.74 -12.66
CA THR A 111 1.47 -12.61 -14.06
C THR A 111 0.45 -13.29 -14.96
N CYS A 112 -0.10 -12.54 -15.92
CA CYS A 112 -0.84 -13.13 -17.03
C CYS A 112 0.13 -13.36 -18.20
N LYS A 113 0.14 -14.58 -18.73
CA LYS A 113 0.82 -14.96 -19.96
C LYS A 113 -0.24 -15.26 -21.01
N VAL A 114 -0.19 -14.53 -22.11
CA VAL A 114 -1.13 -14.65 -23.24
C VAL A 114 -0.37 -15.17 -24.45
N PHE A 115 -0.87 -16.20 -25.12
CA PHE A 115 -0.16 -16.83 -26.22
C PHE A 115 -1.09 -17.43 -27.28
N ASN A 116 -0.61 -17.49 -28.51
CA ASN A 116 -1.15 -18.33 -29.59
C ASN A 116 0.04 -18.96 -30.34
N ARG A 117 -0.23 -19.71 -31.42
CA ARG A 117 0.83 -20.33 -32.24
C ARG A 117 1.82 -19.33 -32.88
N ILE A 118 1.45 -18.05 -32.98
CA ILE A 118 2.30 -16.99 -33.57
C ILE A 118 3.21 -16.35 -32.52
N GLY A 119 2.86 -16.41 -31.23
CA GLY A 119 3.76 -16.00 -30.16
C GLY A 119 3.05 -15.69 -28.84
N SER A 120 3.79 -15.07 -27.92
CA SER A 120 3.30 -14.76 -26.56
C SER A 120 3.66 -13.36 -26.08
N ILE A 121 2.86 -12.84 -25.15
CA ILE A 121 3.08 -11.61 -24.37
C ILE A 121 2.74 -11.87 -22.90
N ASN A 122 3.23 -11.03 -21.98
CA ASN A 122 2.88 -11.14 -20.56
C ASN A 122 2.76 -9.77 -19.88
N ALA A 123 2.09 -9.75 -18.73
CA ALA A 123 2.07 -8.59 -17.85
C ALA A 123 1.99 -9.03 -16.40
N THR A 124 2.69 -8.31 -15.52
CA THR A 124 2.79 -8.64 -14.09
C THR A 124 2.24 -7.51 -13.23
N TYR A 125 1.46 -7.88 -12.21
CA TYR A 125 0.93 -7.02 -11.16
C TYR A 125 1.56 -7.40 -9.83
N LYS A 126 2.01 -6.41 -9.05
CA LYS A 126 2.35 -6.59 -7.63
C LYS A 126 1.11 -6.24 -6.82
N VAL A 127 0.49 -7.24 -6.20
CA VAL A 127 -0.63 -7.05 -5.27
C VAL A 127 -0.07 -7.09 -3.85
N ASP A 128 -0.42 -6.08 -3.07
CA ASP A 128 -0.02 -5.93 -1.68
C ASP A 128 -1.26 -5.72 -0.82
N VAL A 129 -1.58 -6.74 -0.02
CA VAL A 129 -2.75 -6.76 0.87
C VAL A 129 -2.34 -6.18 2.21
N THR A 130 -2.80 -4.97 2.49
CA THR A 130 -2.52 -4.26 3.74
C THR A 130 -3.56 -4.59 4.81
N ALA A 131 -3.22 -4.38 6.08
CA ALA A 131 -4.19 -4.49 7.17
C ALA A 131 -5.38 -3.55 6.91
N ARG A 132 -6.60 -4.02 7.22
CA ARG A 132 -7.80 -3.19 7.09
C ARG A 132 -7.76 -2.10 8.17
N MET A 133 -7.67 -0.84 7.77
CA MET A 133 -7.88 0.28 8.69
C MET A 133 -9.38 0.41 8.94
N THR A 134 -9.85 0.07 10.14
CA THR A 134 -11.27 0.12 10.50
C THR A 134 -11.58 1.16 11.57
N THR A 135 -10.56 1.70 12.25
CA THR A 135 -10.74 2.63 13.36
C THR A 135 -9.73 3.76 13.28
N LYS A 136 -10.15 4.96 13.72
CA LYS A 136 -9.22 6.05 14.04
C LYS A 136 -8.23 5.61 15.12
N PRO A 137 -7.03 6.21 15.20
CA PRO A 137 -6.05 5.87 16.22
C PRO A 137 -6.62 6.11 17.62
N GLN A 138 -6.16 5.37 18.62
CA GLN A 138 -6.59 5.53 20.01
C GLN A 138 -5.40 5.95 20.86
N LEU A 139 -5.51 7.04 21.61
CA LEU A 139 -4.47 7.42 22.57
C LEU A 139 -4.65 6.61 23.84
N THR A 140 -3.67 5.75 24.13
CA THR A 140 -3.72 4.76 25.21
C THR A 140 -2.82 5.17 26.38
N GLY A 141 -3.16 4.73 27.58
CA GLY A 141 -2.41 5.07 28.80
C GLY A 141 -2.72 6.47 29.33
N VAL A 142 -1.98 6.87 30.36
CA VAL A 142 -2.20 8.14 31.09
C VAL A 142 -1.58 9.35 30.40
N HIS A 143 -0.70 9.15 29.42
CA HIS A 143 0.05 10.24 28.79
C HIS A 143 -0.70 10.92 27.62
N PRO A 144 -0.36 12.19 27.30
CA PRO A 144 0.48 13.08 28.10
C PRO A 144 -0.18 13.43 29.44
N VAL A 145 0.64 13.69 30.46
CA VAL A 145 0.21 14.07 31.82
C VAL A 145 0.67 15.48 32.10
N ASN A 146 -0.03 16.22 32.96
CA ASN A 146 0.42 17.54 33.39
C ASN A 146 1.79 17.44 34.05
N THR A 147 2.69 18.38 33.74
CA THR A 147 4.08 18.37 34.18
C THR A 147 4.48 19.74 34.69
N THR A 148 5.16 19.78 35.82
CA THR A 148 5.78 20.99 36.35
C THR A 148 7.29 20.82 36.37
N VAL A 149 8.05 21.81 35.89
CA VAL A 149 9.51 21.80 35.85
C VAL A 149 10.09 23.13 36.34
N GLU A 150 11.34 23.10 36.79
CA GLU A 150 12.10 24.31 37.13
C GLU A 150 12.57 25.03 35.86
N PHE A 151 12.76 26.35 35.95
CA PHE A 151 13.36 27.15 34.88
C PHE A 151 14.71 26.56 34.43
N GLY A 152 14.98 26.59 33.12
CA GLY A 152 16.22 26.11 32.51
C GLY A 152 16.37 24.58 32.45
N THR A 153 15.46 23.80 33.04
CA THR A 153 15.49 22.33 32.97
C THR A 153 14.80 21.80 31.71
N THR A 154 14.88 20.49 31.47
CA THR A 154 14.25 19.86 30.31
C THR A 154 12.91 19.23 30.68
N ALA A 155 11.83 19.70 30.07
CA ALA A 155 10.51 19.08 30.17
C ALA A 155 10.36 17.96 29.14
N SER A 156 9.57 16.94 29.46
CA SER A 156 9.23 15.87 28.51
C SER A 156 7.77 15.48 28.58
N PHE A 157 7.14 15.32 27.41
CA PHE A 157 5.85 14.68 27.26
C PHE A 157 5.98 13.38 26.49
N GLN A 158 5.19 12.38 26.89
CA GLN A 158 5.08 11.12 26.17
C GLN A 158 3.71 11.03 25.52
N CYS A 159 3.61 10.31 24.41
CA CYS A 159 2.33 10.01 23.79
C CYS A 159 2.34 8.61 23.21
N ARG A 160 1.37 7.79 23.63
CA ARG A 160 1.21 6.40 23.20
C ARG A 160 -0.08 6.25 22.40
N VAL A 161 0.05 5.85 21.14
CA VAL A 161 -1.05 5.75 20.17
C VAL A 161 -1.18 4.32 19.70
N ARG A 162 -2.30 3.65 19.97
CA ARG A 162 -2.64 2.35 19.38
C ARG A 162 -3.30 2.56 18.02
N SER A 163 -2.76 1.92 16.99
CA SER A 163 -3.27 2.01 15.62
C SER A 163 -2.89 0.75 14.85
N GLY A 164 -3.78 0.25 13.99
CA GLY A 164 -3.51 -0.93 13.15
C GLY A 164 -2.43 -0.71 12.07
N VAL A 165 -2.04 0.55 11.86
CA VAL A 165 -0.95 0.99 10.97
C VAL A 165 -0.20 2.14 11.61
N LYS A 166 1.03 2.42 11.14
CA LYS A 166 1.83 3.57 11.62
C LYS A 166 1.01 4.87 11.49
N PRO A 167 0.61 5.50 12.60
CA PRO A 167 -0.15 6.74 12.57
C PRO A 167 0.77 7.92 12.31
N HIS A 168 0.18 9.03 11.85
CA HIS A 168 0.82 10.34 11.93
C HIS A 168 0.62 10.87 13.35
N ILE A 169 1.71 11.03 14.10
CA ILE A 169 1.70 11.61 15.44
C ILE A 169 2.24 13.03 15.33
N GLN A 170 1.56 14.00 15.94
CA GLN A 170 1.89 15.41 15.86
C GLN A 170 1.68 16.07 17.23
N TRP A 171 2.63 16.89 17.66
CA TRP A 171 2.47 17.74 18.84
C TRP A 171 2.04 19.15 18.46
N LEU A 172 1.12 19.71 19.24
CA LEU A 172 0.64 21.08 19.10
C LEU A 172 0.78 21.82 20.43
N LYS A 173 1.16 23.10 20.40
CA LYS A 173 1.07 23.99 21.57
C LYS A 173 -0.03 25.01 21.31
N ARG A 174 -0.99 25.15 22.23
CA ARG A 174 -1.98 26.24 22.15
C ARG A 174 -1.27 27.56 22.40
N VAL A 175 -1.60 28.58 21.61
CA VAL A 175 -1.06 29.94 21.78
C VAL A 175 -2.16 30.98 21.72
N GLU A 176 -1.90 32.08 22.42
CA GLU A 176 -2.74 33.27 22.39
C GLU A 176 -2.36 34.18 21.21
N GLU A 177 -3.25 35.09 20.84
CA GLU A 177 -3.15 35.88 19.62
C GLU A 177 -1.90 36.78 19.55
N HIS A 178 -1.46 37.31 20.68
CA HIS A 178 -0.26 38.17 20.76
C HIS A 178 1.05 37.44 20.48
N GLU A 179 1.09 36.10 20.65
CA GLU A 179 2.28 35.28 20.43
C GLU A 179 2.40 34.77 18.98
N LEU A 180 1.38 34.98 18.14
CA LEU A 180 1.33 34.42 16.78
C LEU A 180 2.45 34.95 15.88
N HIS A 181 2.85 36.21 16.07
CA HIS A 181 3.89 36.87 15.28
C HIS A 181 5.25 36.17 15.41
N LYS A 182 5.48 35.44 16.51
CA LYS A 182 6.72 34.69 16.75
C LYS A 182 6.79 33.38 15.95
N HIS A 183 5.65 32.87 15.44
CA HIS A 183 5.55 31.56 14.79
C HIS A 183 4.71 31.55 13.48
N PRO A 184 4.98 32.46 12.53
CA PRO A 184 4.09 32.68 11.38
C PRO A 184 3.92 31.46 10.47
N ASN A 185 4.98 30.65 10.29
CA ASN A 185 4.98 29.52 9.34
C ASN A 185 4.55 28.17 9.93
N THR A 186 4.25 28.12 11.23
CA THR A 186 3.92 26.88 11.94
C THR A 186 2.59 26.97 12.68
N THR A 187 1.87 28.08 12.51
CA THR A 187 0.59 28.31 13.17
C THR A 187 -0.56 27.75 12.34
N ILE A 188 -1.49 27.08 13.01
CA ILE A 188 -2.75 26.62 12.45
C ILE A 188 -3.93 27.17 13.26
N ASP A 189 -5.03 27.45 12.58
CA ASP A 189 -6.31 27.80 13.21
C ASP A 189 -7.25 26.60 13.13
N VAL A 190 -7.77 26.18 14.28
CA VAL A 190 -8.77 25.13 14.38
C VAL A 190 -9.95 25.65 15.21
N GLY A 191 -11.00 26.09 14.53
CA GLY A 191 -12.24 26.55 15.17
C GLY A 191 -12.05 27.82 15.99
N GLY A 192 -11.20 28.74 15.54
CA GLY A 192 -10.89 30.00 16.23
C GLY A 192 -9.81 29.85 17.30
N VAL A 193 -9.33 28.64 17.57
CA VAL A 193 -8.21 28.39 18.49
C VAL A 193 -6.92 28.24 17.71
N LYS A 194 -5.89 28.99 18.10
CA LYS A 194 -4.59 28.97 17.44
C LYS A 194 -3.65 27.97 18.09
N PHE A 195 -2.94 27.21 17.25
CA PHE A 195 -1.94 26.25 17.68
C PHE A 195 -0.66 26.40 16.87
N ILE A 196 0.48 26.18 17.53
CA ILE A 196 1.77 25.99 16.87
C ILE A 196 1.97 24.50 16.65
N VAL A 197 2.31 24.12 15.42
CA VAL A 197 2.74 22.77 15.05
C VAL A 197 4.20 22.57 15.45
N LEU A 198 4.43 21.70 16.44
CA LEU A 198 5.77 21.45 16.97
C LEU A 198 6.49 20.35 16.17
N PRO A 199 7.82 20.36 16.06
CA PRO A 199 8.55 19.26 15.47
C PRO A 199 8.26 17.94 16.22
N THR A 200 7.89 16.91 15.47
CA THR A 200 7.67 15.57 16.03
C THR A 200 8.91 14.73 15.77
N GLY A 201 9.53 14.24 16.85
CA GLY A 201 10.68 13.34 16.76
C GLY A 201 10.34 11.94 16.24
N GLU A 202 11.23 10.98 16.47
CA GLU A 202 11.05 9.60 16.03
C GLU A 202 9.79 8.96 16.65
N VAL A 203 9.09 8.15 15.85
CA VAL A 203 7.93 7.37 16.29
C VAL A 203 8.33 5.90 16.39
N TRP A 204 8.37 5.39 17.62
CA TRP A 204 8.78 4.02 17.92
C TRP A 204 7.59 3.07 17.95
N SER A 205 7.59 2.04 17.11
CA SER A 205 6.63 0.94 17.20
C SER A 205 6.91 0.07 18.42
N ARG A 206 5.85 -0.40 19.08
CA ARG A 206 5.92 -1.27 20.25
C ARG A 206 5.32 -2.65 19.94
N PRO A 207 5.78 -3.72 20.60
CA PRO A 207 5.28 -5.08 20.34
C PRO A 207 3.78 -5.26 20.56
N ASP A 208 3.16 -4.42 21.38
CA ASP A 208 1.71 -4.44 21.67
C ASP A 208 0.85 -3.78 20.56
N GLY A 209 1.46 -3.38 19.45
CA GLY A 209 0.80 -2.67 18.35
C GLY A 209 0.55 -1.19 18.63
N SER A 210 1.15 -0.62 19.67
CA SER A 210 1.15 0.81 19.92
C SER A 210 2.39 1.51 19.36
N TYR A 211 2.30 2.82 19.21
CA TYR A 211 3.37 3.70 18.76
C TYR A 211 3.64 4.72 19.85
N LEU A 212 4.91 4.91 20.22
CA LEU A 212 5.34 5.88 21.20
C LEU A 212 6.06 7.03 20.50
N ASN A 213 5.77 8.25 20.92
CA ASN A 213 6.55 9.44 20.59
C ASN A 213 6.78 10.27 21.85
N LYS A 214 7.87 11.03 21.89
CA LYS A 214 8.21 11.95 22.98
C LYS A 214 8.50 13.34 22.44
N LEU A 215 7.94 14.35 23.10
CA LEU A 215 8.29 15.75 22.91
C LEU A 215 9.25 16.14 24.04
N MET A 216 10.36 16.77 23.68
CA MET A 216 11.36 17.29 24.62
C MET A 216 11.42 18.81 24.48
N ILE A 217 11.32 19.52 25.59
CA ILE A 217 11.44 20.98 25.67
C ILE A 217 12.68 21.26 26.50
N SER A 218 13.78 21.61 25.84
CA SER A 218 15.07 21.82 26.50
C SER A 218 15.20 23.26 26.96
N LYS A 219 15.85 23.49 28.12
CA LYS A 219 16.06 24.83 28.69
C LYS A 219 14.73 25.59 28.82
N ALA A 220 13.76 24.95 29.48
CA ALA A 220 12.40 25.42 29.59
C ALA A 220 12.34 26.84 30.20
N LYS A 221 11.53 27.70 29.60
CA LYS A 221 11.27 29.07 30.04
C LYS A 221 9.81 29.22 30.46
N GLU A 222 9.50 30.30 31.18
CA GLU A 222 8.11 30.61 31.57
C GLU A 222 7.15 30.65 30.36
N GLU A 223 7.60 31.19 29.22
CA GLU A 223 6.85 31.24 27.96
C GLU A 223 6.52 29.86 27.37
N ASP A 224 7.25 28.80 27.75
CA ASP A 224 6.93 27.42 27.37
C ASP A 224 5.71 26.87 28.11
N SER A 225 5.31 27.49 29.22
CA SER A 225 4.11 27.07 29.94
C SER A 225 2.87 27.16 29.05
N GLY A 226 1.93 26.24 29.26
CA GLY A 226 0.68 26.21 28.51
C GLY A 226 0.19 24.82 28.16
N MET A 227 -0.83 24.78 27.31
CA MET A 227 -1.48 23.54 26.90
C MET A 227 -0.80 22.93 25.67
N TYR A 228 -0.35 21.69 25.83
CA TYR A 228 0.21 20.86 24.77
C TYR A 228 -0.75 19.74 24.41
N ILE A 229 -0.87 19.44 23.12
CA ILE A 229 -1.73 18.39 22.59
C ILE A 229 -0.88 17.38 21.84
N CYS A 230 -1.04 16.09 22.18
CA CYS A 230 -0.64 15.02 21.27
C CYS A 230 -1.82 14.63 20.40
N LEU A 231 -1.62 14.66 19.09
CA LEU A 231 -2.58 14.23 18.08
C LEU A 231 -2.07 12.98 17.37
N GLY A 232 -2.91 11.95 17.26
CA GLY A 232 -2.67 10.74 16.48
C GLY A 232 -3.70 10.60 15.37
N ALA A 233 -3.26 10.58 14.12
CA ALA A 233 -4.12 10.53 12.94
C ALA A 233 -3.80 9.34 12.00
N ASN A 234 -4.84 8.82 11.36
CA ASN A 234 -4.76 7.91 10.22
C ASN A 234 -5.86 8.26 9.20
N THR A 235 -6.01 7.47 8.14
CA THR A 235 -7.01 7.75 7.09
C THR A 235 -8.47 7.61 7.56
N MET A 236 -8.72 7.00 8.71
CA MET A 236 -10.05 6.86 9.32
C MET A 236 -10.39 8.01 10.28
N GLY A 237 -9.43 8.88 10.59
CA GLY A 237 -9.64 10.05 11.44
C GLY A 237 -8.50 10.25 12.44
N TYR A 238 -8.76 11.08 13.45
CA TYR A 238 -7.79 11.46 14.46
C TYR A 238 -8.35 11.37 15.87
N SER A 239 -7.45 11.24 16.83
CA SER A 239 -7.72 11.33 18.26
C SER A 239 -6.63 12.19 18.90
N PHE A 240 -6.92 12.80 20.04
CA PHE A 240 -5.95 13.64 20.73
C PHE A 240 -6.11 13.56 22.25
N LYS A 241 -5.07 13.99 22.96
CA LYS A 241 -5.05 14.21 24.42
C LYS A 241 -4.22 15.44 24.71
N ALA A 242 -4.64 16.20 25.71
CA ALA A 242 -3.97 17.42 26.13
C ALA A 242 -3.31 17.23 27.51
N ALA A 243 -2.24 17.98 27.74
CA ALA A 243 -1.60 18.14 29.04
C ALA A 243 -1.08 19.56 29.19
N PHE A 244 -0.95 20.02 30.44
CA PHE A 244 -0.42 21.33 30.75
C PHE A 244 1.06 21.24 31.17
N LEU A 245 1.89 22.14 30.65
CA LEU A 245 3.23 22.39 31.15
C LEU A 245 3.20 23.62 32.06
N THR A 246 3.80 23.51 33.24
CA THR A 246 4.07 24.63 34.13
C THR A 246 5.57 24.74 34.33
N VAL A 247 6.17 25.86 33.92
CA VAL A 247 7.57 26.17 34.22
C VAL A 247 7.59 27.15 35.38
N LYS A 248 8.32 26.83 36.43
CA LYS A 248 8.49 27.73 37.58
C LYS A 248 9.32 28.97 37.18
N PRO A 249 9.16 30.10 37.90
CA PRO A 249 9.84 31.34 37.54
C PRO A 249 11.36 31.22 37.56
N ASP A 250 12.01 32.10 36.79
CA ASP A 250 13.47 32.24 36.77
C ASP A 250 14.00 32.63 38.17
N PRO A 251 14.82 31.79 38.84
CA PRO A 251 15.31 32.08 40.18
C PRO A 251 16.12 33.37 40.27
N ASP A 252 16.71 33.84 39.16
CA ASP A 252 17.52 35.06 39.13
C ASP A 252 16.67 36.34 38.97
N LYS A 253 15.34 36.21 38.82
CA LYS A 253 14.38 37.33 38.67
C LYS A 253 13.43 37.49 39.85
N ILE A 254 13.63 36.75 40.93
CA ILE A 254 12.80 36.76 42.15
C ILE A 254 13.44 37.64 43.23
#